data_AF-A0AA37IEK9-F1
#
_entry.id   AF-A0AA37IEK9-F1
#
_cell.length_a   1.000
_cell.length_b   1.000
_cell.length_c   1.000
_cell.angle_alpha   90.00
_cell.angle_beta   90.00
_cell.angle_gamma   90.00
#
_symmetry.space_group_name_H-M   'P 1'
#
loop_
_entity.id
_entity.type
_entity.pdbx_description
1 polymer ?
#
loop_
_entity_poly.entity_id
_entity_poly.type
_entity_poly.pdbx_seq_one_letter_code
_entity_poly.pdbx_strand_id
1 'polypeptide(L)'
;MQPNLFDFAPSELSQDAFLCWALAHADPERGKDRSEIQALGHAFLSAIFAKDDTASPPPQIRSVKVRRQVQSIDILVEVNESIAIVLEDKVGTTEHSDQLARYRKVVAKRGYGEEGKRIILIYLQTGNQCTYKQVRDAGYHVFSRLDLLALLEGPVGSFAQDRSDIVLDFTRRLRRIEAEVQSYKELAYKDWTANARMGFLMALQQAFPSARWRYVANKGGGLFAFFWGGKKAEEDVKLYLQVEASTARLGLCVKLDTTRKEDLKVLRKKWHKVILALAPSLELEATRPSKFGSGKTMTVATFRDFPILDAQGRVDVPMICDLMGRAENLLDVCLAHTVRPREATELPCPRLRLLEIRSRRSKVDLSMIGQRACYRHPPIVDNSALEIE
;
A
#
# COMPACT_ATOMS: atom_id res chain seq x y z
N MET A 1 -25.03 -0.80 21.23
CA MET A 1 -24.99 -1.07 19.77
C MET A 1 -26.02 -2.16 19.49
N GLN A 2 -26.75 -2.12 18.37
CA GLN A 2 -27.67 -3.20 18.01
C GLN A 2 -26.84 -4.47 17.72
N PRO A 3 -27.25 -5.68 18.16
CA PRO A 3 -26.61 -6.92 17.75
C PRO A 3 -26.68 -7.09 16.22
N ASN A 4 -25.66 -7.71 15.64
CA ASN A 4 -25.56 -7.95 14.20
C ASN A 4 -25.35 -9.44 13.92
N LEU A 5 -26.15 -10.03 13.02
CA LEU A 5 -26.09 -11.47 12.69
C LEU A 5 -24.67 -11.92 12.27
N PHE A 6 -23.98 -11.10 11.49
CA PHE A 6 -22.68 -11.44 10.90
C PHE A 6 -21.48 -11.16 11.81
N ASP A 7 -21.70 -10.65 13.03
CA ASP A 7 -20.67 -10.59 14.08
C ASP A 7 -20.48 -11.97 14.75
N PHE A 8 -21.56 -12.74 14.85
CA PHE A 8 -21.52 -14.14 15.30
C PHE A 8 -21.14 -15.12 14.18
N ALA A 9 -21.21 -14.66 12.92
CA ALA A 9 -20.83 -15.42 11.73
C ALA A 9 -19.84 -14.62 10.84
N PRO A 10 -18.56 -14.47 11.27
CA PRO A 10 -17.56 -13.67 10.55
C PRO A 10 -16.97 -14.35 9.29
N SER A 11 -17.18 -15.65 9.10
CA SER A 11 -16.52 -16.48 8.06
C SER A 11 -16.91 -16.18 6.60
N GLU A 12 -16.11 -16.71 5.67
CA GLU A 12 -16.43 -16.78 4.23
C GLU A 12 -17.74 -17.57 3.99
N LEU A 13 -17.95 -18.71 4.64
CA LEU A 13 -19.18 -19.53 4.54
C LEU A 13 -20.50 -18.79 4.88
N SER A 14 -20.40 -17.73 5.70
CA SER A 14 -21.52 -16.86 6.07
C SER A 14 -21.73 -15.73 5.06
N GLN A 15 -20.68 -15.29 4.38
CA GLN A 15 -20.76 -14.40 3.22
C GLN A 15 -21.33 -15.17 2.02
N ASP A 16 -20.85 -16.38 1.75
CA ASP A 16 -21.45 -17.34 0.81
C ASP A 16 -22.96 -17.50 1.04
N ALA A 17 -23.37 -17.69 2.30
CA ALA A 17 -24.77 -17.89 2.65
C ALA A 17 -25.63 -16.67 2.30
N PHE A 18 -25.16 -15.45 2.59
CA PHE A 18 -25.85 -14.22 2.18
C PHE A 18 -25.91 -14.06 0.66
N LEU A 19 -24.78 -14.24 -0.02
CA LEU A 19 -24.66 -14.12 -1.47
C LEU A 19 -25.58 -15.14 -2.17
N CYS A 20 -25.55 -16.41 -1.74
CA CYS A 20 -26.43 -17.45 -2.24
C CYS A 20 -27.91 -17.12 -2.01
N TRP A 21 -28.25 -16.59 -0.83
CA TRP A 21 -29.62 -16.22 -0.47
C TRP A 21 -30.15 -15.06 -1.33
N ALA A 22 -29.39 -13.97 -1.49
CA ALA A 22 -29.77 -12.84 -2.32
C ALA A 22 -29.89 -13.24 -3.81
N LEU A 23 -28.89 -13.94 -4.35
CA LEU A 23 -28.89 -14.41 -5.74
C LEU A 23 -29.96 -15.47 -6.02
N ALA A 24 -30.41 -16.23 -5.01
CA ALA A 24 -31.50 -17.20 -5.17
C ALA A 24 -32.88 -16.53 -5.32
N HIS A 25 -33.10 -15.33 -4.78
CA HIS A 25 -34.35 -14.58 -4.97
C HIS A 25 -34.43 -13.88 -6.33
N ALA A 26 -33.34 -13.82 -7.09
CA ALA A 26 -33.35 -13.36 -8.49
C ALA A 26 -34.17 -14.31 -9.40
N ASP A 27 -34.41 -15.55 -8.98
CA ASP A 27 -35.32 -16.46 -9.67
C ASP A 27 -36.79 -15.97 -9.57
N PRO A 28 -37.57 -16.02 -10.66
CA PRO A 28 -38.95 -15.51 -10.66
C PRO A 28 -39.85 -16.13 -9.58
N GLU A 29 -39.78 -17.46 -9.41
CA GLU A 29 -40.65 -18.17 -8.45
C GLU A 29 -40.21 -17.94 -7.00
N ARG A 30 -38.90 -17.89 -6.75
CA ARG A 30 -38.34 -17.70 -5.39
C ARG A 30 -38.46 -16.27 -4.86
N GLY A 31 -38.40 -15.28 -5.75
CA GLY A 31 -38.49 -13.87 -5.38
C GLY A 31 -39.92 -13.32 -5.34
N LYS A 32 -40.91 -14.06 -5.84
CA LYS A 32 -42.31 -13.65 -6.02
C LYS A 32 -42.93 -12.96 -4.80
N ASP A 33 -42.77 -13.54 -3.61
CA ASP A 33 -43.36 -13.05 -2.36
C ASP A 33 -42.38 -12.14 -1.56
N ARG A 34 -41.21 -11.82 -2.14
CA ARG A 34 -40.09 -11.08 -1.53
C ARG A 34 -39.51 -10.08 -2.54
N SER A 35 -40.36 -9.22 -3.10
CA SER A 35 -40.01 -8.36 -4.25
C SER A 35 -38.82 -7.43 -4.00
N GLU A 36 -38.58 -7.03 -2.75
CA GLU A 36 -37.38 -6.27 -2.35
C GLU A 36 -36.08 -7.08 -2.48
N ILE A 37 -36.09 -8.38 -2.13
CA ILE A 37 -34.91 -9.26 -2.26
C ILE A 37 -34.78 -9.76 -3.70
N GLN A 38 -35.89 -9.91 -4.44
CA GLN A 38 -35.85 -10.17 -5.88
C GLN A 38 -35.20 -9.02 -6.64
N ALA A 39 -35.60 -7.77 -6.36
CA ALA A 39 -34.98 -6.58 -6.94
C ALA A 39 -33.49 -6.49 -6.56
N LEU A 40 -33.12 -6.79 -5.30
CA LEU A 40 -31.72 -6.87 -4.87
C LEU A 40 -30.94 -7.95 -5.66
N GLY A 41 -31.51 -9.13 -5.87
CA GLY A 41 -30.92 -10.21 -6.66
C GLY A 41 -30.75 -9.84 -8.14
N HIS A 42 -31.73 -9.18 -8.74
CA HIS A 42 -31.66 -8.65 -10.11
C HIS A 42 -30.59 -7.56 -10.23
N ALA A 43 -30.49 -6.66 -9.26
CA ALA A 43 -29.43 -5.65 -9.18
C ALA A 43 -28.05 -6.30 -9.04
N PHE A 44 -27.93 -7.38 -8.26
CA PHE A 44 -26.67 -8.12 -8.08
C PHE A 44 -26.22 -8.78 -9.39
N LEU A 45 -27.12 -9.48 -10.08
CA LEU A 45 -26.83 -10.03 -11.40
C LEU A 45 -26.46 -8.92 -12.40
N SER A 46 -27.18 -7.79 -12.39
CA SER A 46 -26.88 -6.63 -13.25
C SER A 46 -25.51 -6.03 -12.99
N ALA A 47 -25.12 -5.90 -11.72
CA ALA A 47 -23.79 -5.44 -11.32
C ALA A 47 -22.68 -6.44 -11.69
N ILE A 48 -22.97 -7.75 -11.70
CA ILE A 48 -22.05 -8.77 -12.20
C ILE A 48 -21.89 -8.66 -13.72
N PHE A 49 -22.97 -8.52 -14.48
CA PHE A 49 -22.90 -8.32 -15.93
C PHE A 49 -22.12 -7.04 -16.29
N ALA A 50 -22.32 -5.95 -15.55
CA ALA A 50 -21.57 -4.71 -15.71
C ALA A 50 -20.07 -4.77 -15.32
N LYS A 51 -19.55 -5.94 -14.92
CA LYS A 51 -18.10 -6.16 -14.72
C LYS A 51 -17.42 -6.80 -15.93
N ASP A 52 -18.17 -7.42 -16.83
CA ASP A 52 -17.68 -8.11 -18.03
C ASP A 52 -18.25 -7.41 -19.26
N ASP A 53 -17.41 -6.58 -19.91
CA ASP A 53 -17.77 -5.78 -21.09
C ASP A 53 -18.24 -6.63 -22.29
N THR A 54 -18.04 -7.95 -22.26
CA THR A 54 -18.52 -8.89 -23.28
C THR A 54 -19.88 -9.51 -22.94
N ALA A 55 -20.40 -9.29 -21.73
CA ALA A 55 -21.54 -10.00 -21.17
C ALA A 55 -22.78 -9.13 -20.93
N SER A 56 -23.49 -8.77 -22.01
CA SER A 56 -24.84 -8.20 -21.88
C SER A 56 -25.77 -9.13 -21.06
N PRO A 57 -26.60 -8.59 -20.15
CA PRO A 57 -27.60 -9.37 -19.41
C PRO A 57 -28.62 -10.02 -20.37
N PRO A 58 -29.27 -11.13 -19.98
CA PRO A 58 -30.36 -11.69 -20.77
C PRO A 58 -31.56 -10.72 -20.80
N PRO A 59 -32.31 -10.60 -21.91
CA PRO A 59 -33.47 -9.70 -22.00
C PRO A 59 -34.59 -9.95 -20.97
N GLN A 60 -34.61 -11.16 -20.39
CA GLN A 60 -35.51 -11.55 -19.31
C GLN A 60 -34.81 -12.61 -18.46
N ILE A 61 -34.86 -12.48 -17.13
CA ILE A 61 -34.49 -13.57 -16.22
C ILE A 61 -35.71 -14.50 -16.08
N ARG A 62 -35.55 -15.75 -16.49
CA ARG A 62 -36.59 -16.80 -16.47
C ARG A 62 -36.31 -17.88 -15.43
N SER A 63 -35.05 -18.12 -15.09
CA SER A 63 -34.65 -18.98 -13.97
C SER A 63 -33.25 -18.63 -13.47
N VAL A 64 -33.01 -18.82 -12.16
CA VAL A 64 -31.71 -18.65 -11.51
C VAL A 64 -31.46 -19.81 -10.54
N LYS A 65 -30.55 -20.72 -10.92
CA LYS A 65 -30.18 -21.88 -10.09
C LYS A 65 -28.85 -21.61 -9.40
N VAL A 66 -28.92 -21.28 -8.11
CA VAL A 66 -27.75 -21.10 -7.24
C VAL A 66 -27.32 -22.45 -6.64
N ARG A 67 -26.02 -22.73 -6.65
CA ARG A 67 -25.39 -23.91 -6.04
C ARG A 67 -24.12 -23.48 -5.29
N ARG A 68 -23.83 -24.10 -4.14
CA ARG A 68 -22.64 -23.81 -3.32
C ARG A 68 -21.66 -24.99 -3.33
N GLN A 69 -20.37 -24.73 -3.18
CA GLN A 69 -19.29 -25.73 -3.04
C GLN A 69 -19.22 -26.77 -4.19
N VAL A 70 -19.53 -26.36 -5.42
CA VAL A 70 -19.60 -27.23 -6.59
C VAL A 70 -18.19 -27.60 -7.10
N GLN A 71 -17.69 -28.78 -6.73
CA GLN A 71 -16.32 -29.21 -7.03
C GLN A 71 -15.29 -28.15 -6.57
N SER A 72 -15.47 -27.70 -5.33
CA SER A 72 -14.73 -26.59 -4.67
C SER A 72 -15.03 -25.17 -5.17
N ILE A 73 -15.88 -24.95 -6.18
CA ILE A 73 -16.37 -23.58 -6.49
C ILE A 73 -17.24 -23.10 -5.32
N ASP A 74 -16.91 -21.96 -4.71
CA ASP A 74 -17.66 -21.39 -3.60
C ASP A 74 -19.14 -21.20 -3.98
N ILE A 75 -19.45 -20.41 -5.03
CA ILE A 75 -20.80 -20.25 -5.57
C ILE A 75 -20.81 -20.39 -7.10
N LEU A 76 -21.74 -21.20 -7.61
CA LEU A 76 -22.09 -21.31 -9.03
C LEU A 76 -23.55 -20.87 -9.23
N VAL A 77 -23.77 -19.87 -10.09
CA VAL A 77 -25.11 -19.39 -10.47
C VAL A 77 -25.38 -19.67 -11.94
N GLU A 78 -26.37 -20.51 -12.22
CA GLU A 78 -26.80 -20.87 -13.57
C GLU A 78 -28.05 -20.03 -13.91
N VAL A 79 -27.91 -18.98 -14.74
CA VAL A 79 -29.00 -18.09 -15.18
C VAL A 79 -29.51 -18.52 -16.56
N ASN A 80 -30.82 -18.73 -16.70
CA ASN A 80 -31.51 -19.16 -17.93
C ASN A 80 -30.92 -20.43 -18.60
N GLU A 81 -30.12 -21.22 -17.87
CA GLU A 81 -29.33 -22.35 -18.37
C GLU A 81 -28.30 -22.01 -19.48
N SER A 82 -28.15 -20.73 -19.84
CA SER A 82 -27.27 -20.22 -20.89
C SER A 82 -26.13 -19.32 -20.37
N ILE A 83 -26.12 -19.00 -19.08
CA ILE A 83 -25.04 -18.26 -18.43
C ILE A 83 -24.67 -18.99 -17.14
N ALA A 84 -23.39 -19.34 -16.98
CA ALA A 84 -22.83 -19.77 -15.72
C ALA A 84 -21.95 -18.66 -15.14
N ILE A 85 -22.26 -18.22 -13.93
CA ILE A 85 -21.47 -17.26 -13.17
C ILE A 85 -20.77 -18.03 -12.05
N VAL A 86 -19.44 -18.04 -12.08
CA VAL A 86 -18.61 -18.54 -10.98
C VAL A 86 -18.28 -17.36 -10.08
N LEU A 87 -18.60 -17.47 -8.79
CA LEU A 87 -18.07 -16.59 -7.77
C LEU A 87 -17.12 -17.40 -6.89
N GLU A 88 -15.88 -16.92 -6.76
CA GLU A 88 -14.94 -17.31 -5.70
C GLU A 88 -14.99 -16.19 -4.65
N ASP A 89 -15.22 -16.52 -3.38
CA ASP A 89 -15.49 -15.54 -2.30
C ASP A 89 -14.37 -15.47 -1.27
N LYS A 90 -13.94 -14.26 -0.89
CA LYS A 90 -12.88 -14.02 0.10
C LYS A 90 -13.21 -12.86 1.04
N VAL A 91 -12.84 -12.99 2.32
CA VAL A 91 -12.98 -11.93 3.36
C VAL A 91 -11.66 -11.23 3.71
N GLY A 92 -10.61 -11.45 2.94
CA GLY A 92 -9.28 -10.84 3.12
C GLY A 92 -8.09 -11.73 2.77
N THR A 93 -8.37 -12.97 2.36
CA THR A 93 -7.40 -13.94 1.84
C THR A 93 -7.07 -13.65 0.36
N THR A 94 -5.90 -14.14 -0.10
CA THR A 94 -5.49 -14.11 -1.51
C THR A 94 -5.46 -15.55 -2.03
N GLU A 95 -6.19 -15.83 -3.10
CA GLU A 95 -6.29 -17.18 -3.66
C GLU A 95 -5.13 -17.53 -4.60
N HIS A 96 -4.85 -18.83 -4.76
CA HIS A 96 -3.82 -19.33 -5.67
C HIS A 96 -4.34 -19.48 -7.11
N SER A 97 -3.47 -19.18 -8.10
CA SER A 97 -3.80 -19.16 -9.54
C SER A 97 -4.42 -20.46 -10.05
N ASP A 98 -3.95 -21.59 -9.53
CA ASP A 98 -4.25 -22.92 -10.04
C ASP A 98 -5.67 -23.36 -9.66
N GLN A 99 -6.19 -22.81 -8.55
CA GLN A 99 -7.58 -22.94 -8.12
C GLN A 99 -8.51 -22.21 -9.09
N LEU A 100 -8.22 -20.95 -9.41
CA LEU A 100 -9.00 -20.14 -10.36
C LEU A 100 -9.03 -20.77 -11.76
N ALA A 101 -7.89 -21.25 -12.25
CA ALA A 101 -7.78 -21.91 -13.57
C ALA A 101 -8.52 -23.26 -13.65
N ARG A 102 -8.77 -23.93 -12.52
CA ARG A 102 -9.52 -25.19 -12.44
C ARG A 102 -11.02 -24.97 -12.67
N TYR A 103 -11.61 -23.89 -12.16
CA TYR A 103 -13.06 -23.70 -12.15
C TYR A 103 -13.68 -23.47 -13.52
N ARG A 104 -12.98 -22.74 -14.41
CA ARG A 104 -13.40 -22.63 -15.82
C ARG A 104 -13.57 -24.02 -16.47
N LYS A 105 -12.71 -24.99 -16.12
CA LYS A 105 -12.79 -26.38 -16.61
C LYS A 105 -13.91 -27.20 -15.94
N VAL A 106 -14.23 -26.93 -14.67
CA VAL A 106 -15.39 -27.52 -13.96
C VAL A 106 -16.70 -27.10 -14.62
N VAL A 107 -16.83 -25.82 -14.97
CA VAL A 107 -18.03 -25.26 -15.60
C VAL A 107 -18.10 -25.61 -17.09
N ALA A 108 -16.96 -25.70 -17.80
CA ALA A 108 -16.93 -26.21 -19.17
C ALA A 108 -17.46 -27.65 -19.28
N LYS A 109 -17.13 -28.53 -18.32
CA LYS A 109 -17.68 -29.89 -18.23
C LYS A 109 -19.21 -29.96 -17.98
N ARG A 110 -19.88 -28.82 -17.81
CA ARG A 110 -21.36 -28.69 -17.73
C ARG A 110 -21.98 -28.16 -19.03
N GLY A 111 -21.20 -28.05 -20.11
CA GLY A 111 -21.64 -27.53 -21.41
C GLY A 111 -21.75 -26.01 -21.44
N TYR A 112 -20.90 -25.28 -20.72
CA TYR A 112 -20.79 -23.82 -20.81
C TYR A 112 -19.43 -23.42 -21.40
N GLY A 113 -19.35 -22.25 -22.03
CA GLY A 113 -18.19 -21.82 -22.82
C GLY A 113 -18.22 -22.30 -24.27
N GLU A 114 -19.33 -22.94 -24.67
CA GLU A 114 -19.65 -23.36 -26.04
C GLU A 114 -20.65 -22.36 -26.66
N GLU A 115 -20.99 -22.52 -27.94
CA GLU A 115 -21.88 -21.59 -28.64
C GLU A 115 -23.25 -21.46 -27.95
N GLY A 116 -23.70 -20.23 -27.74
CA GLY A 116 -24.93 -19.92 -26.99
C GLY A 116 -24.85 -20.07 -25.46
N LYS A 117 -23.74 -20.54 -24.87
CA LYS A 117 -23.61 -20.73 -23.41
C LYS A 117 -22.35 -20.06 -22.84
N ARG A 118 -22.52 -19.00 -22.03
CA ARG A 118 -21.43 -18.15 -21.53
C ARG A 118 -20.92 -18.55 -20.14
N ILE A 119 -19.66 -18.22 -19.84
CA ILE A 119 -19.05 -18.33 -18.50
C ILE A 119 -18.54 -16.94 -18.07
N ILE A 120 -19.07 -16.43 -16.96
CA ILE A 120 -18.57 -15.22 -16.29
C ILE A 120 -17.81 -15.67 -15.03
N LEU A 121 -16.63 -15.11 -14.78
CA LEU A 121 -15.79 -15.45 -13.63
C LEU A 121 -15.61 -14.22 -12.73
N ILE A 122 -16.16 -14.28 -11.51
CA ILE A 122 -16.14 -13.21 -10.51
C ILE A 122 -15.28 -13.62 -9.33
N TYR A 123 -14.38 -12.74 -8.92
CA TYR A 123 -13.61 -12.84 -7.69
C TYR A 123 -14.15 -11.79 -6.73
N LEU A 124 -14.90 -12.24 -5.73
CA LEU A 124 -15.52 -11.38 -4.74
C LEU A 124 -14.59 -11.23 -3.53
N GLN A 125 -14.29 -9.99 -3.15
CA GLN A 125 -13.34 -9.68 -2.08
C GLN A 125 -13.89 -8.58 -1.16
N THR A 126 -14.33 -8.97 0.03
CA THR A 126 -14.80 -8.02 1.07
C THR A 126 -13.70 -7.57 2.02
N GLY A 127 -12.54 -8.24 2.04
CA GLY A 127 -11.36 -7.79 2.76
C GLY A 127 -10.48 -6.85 1.93
N ASN A 128 -9.17 -6.85 2.19
CA ASN A 128 -8.21 -6.00 1.49
C ASN A 128 -6.99 -6.84 1.06
N GLN A 129 -6.59 -6.75 -0.20
CA GLN A 129 -5.36 -7.39 -0.70
C GLN A 129 -4.56 -6.47 -1.61
N CYS A 130 -3.24 -6.69 -1.61
CA CYS A 130 -2.27 -5.81 -2.28
C CYS A 130 -2.35 -5.79 -3.81
N THR A 131 -2.80 -6.86 -4.45
CA THR A 131 -2.94 -6.91 -5.91
C THR A 131 -3.95 -7.95 -6.34
N TYR A 132 -4.60 -7.68 -7.47
CA TYR A 132 -5.51 -8.60 -8.16
C TYR A 132 -4.92 -9.05 -9.51
N LYS A 133 -3.59 -8.94 -9.72
CA LYS A 133 -3.00 -9.28 -11.03
C LYS A 133 -3.26 -10.75 -11.40
N GLN A 134 -2.93 -11.70 -10.52
CA GLN A 134 -3.12 -13.13 -10.78
C GLN A 134 -4.61 -13.50 -10.98
N VAL A 135 -5.52 -12.80 -10.31
CA VAL A 135 -6.97 -12.93 -10.51
C VAL A 135 -7.36 -12.53 -11.94
N ARG A 136 -6.93 -11.34 -12.38
CA ARG A 136 -7.20 -10.85 -13.75
C ARG A 136 -6.48 -11.67 -14.82
N ASP A 137 -5.27 -12.13 -14.54
CA ASP A 137 -4.49 -13.03 -15.41
C ASP A 137 -5.21 -14.39 -15.62
N ALA A 138 -5.97 -14.87 -14.63
CA ALA A 138 -6.83 -16.05 -14.75
C ALA A 138 -8.18 -15.76 -15.45
N GLY A 139 -8.42 -14.52 -15.89
CA GLY A 139 -9.66 -14.09 -16.53
C GLY A 139 -10.83 -13.95 -15.55
N TYR A 140 -10.56 -13.54 -14.30
CA TYR A 140 -11.58 -13.18 -13.31
C TYR A 140 -11.75 -11.66 -13.19
N HIS A 141 -12.99 -11.21 -13.14
CA HIS A 141 -13.38 -9.83 -12.90
C HIS A 141 -13.53 -9.60 -11.38
N VAL A 142 -13.08 -8.44 -10.88
CA VAL A 142 -13.03 -8.17 -9.43
C VAL A 142 -14.30 -7.46 -8.98
N PHE A 143 -14.97 -8.05 -7.98
CA PHE A 143 -16.12 -7.48 -7.29
C PHE A 143 -15.71 -7.19 -5.84
N SER A 144 -15.59 -5.93 -5.48
CA SER A 144 -15.01 -5.49 -4.20
C SER A 144 -16.06 -5.20 -3.13
N ARG A 145 -15.61 -5.03 -1.87
CA ARG A 145 -16.39 -4.44 -0.78
C ARG A 145 -17.11 -3.15 -1.20
N LEU A 146 -16.45 -2.30 -2.00
CA LEU A 146 -17.02 -1.02 -2.45
C LEU A 146 -18.11 -1.20 -3.51
N ASP A 147 -17.98 -2.19 -4.40
CA ASP A 147 -19.03 -2.55 -5.37
C ASP A 147 -20.27 -3.12 -4.65
N LEU A 148 -20.05 -3.96 -3.64
CA LEU A 148 -21.11 -4.46 -2.77
C LEU A 148 -21.81 -3.32 -2.01
N LEU A 149 -21.05 -2.40 -1.40
CA LEU A 149 -21.62 -1.26 -0.67
C LEU A 149 -22.40 -0.33 -1.60
N ALA A 150 -21.90 -0.03 -2.81
CA ALA A 150 -22.61 0.80 -3.78
C ALA A 150 -23.97 0.18 -4.21
N LEU A 151 -24.04 -1.15 -4.30
CA LEU A 151 -25.28 -1.88 -4.57
C LEU A 151 -26.22 -1.92 -3.36
N LEU A 152 -25.69 -2.18 -2.17
CA LEU A 152 -26.45 -2.36 -0.93
C LEU A 152 -26.98 -1.04 -0.35
N GLU A 153 -26.25 0.05 -0.52
CA GLU A 153 -26.65 1.40 -0.08
C GLU A 153 -27.31 2.21 -1.22
N GLY A 154 -27.27 1.71 -2.46
CA GLY A 154 -28.08 2.25 -3.56
C GLY A 154 -29.60 2.09 -3.32
N PRO A 155 -30.46 2.68 -4.17
CA PRO A 155 -31.91 2.72 -3.93
C PRO A 155 -32.57 1.34 -3.74
N VAL A 156 -32.17 0.36 -4.55
CA VAL A 156 -32.68 -1.02 -4.46
C VAL A 156 -32.21 -1.72 -3.19
N GLY A 157 -30.94 -1.56 -2.82
CA GLY A 157 -30.37 -2.14 -1.60
C GLY A 157 -30.98 -1.52 -0.34
N SER A 158 -31.17 -0.20 -0.32
CA SER A 158 -31.85 0.50 0.79
C SER A 158 -33.28 0.00 0.99
N PHE A 159 -34.07 -0.13 -0.10
CA PHE A 159 -35.42 -0.70 -0.04
C PHE A 159 -35.45 -2.15 0.49
N ALA A 160 -34.41 -2.93 0.23
CA ALA A 160 -34.24 -4.28 0.79
C ALA A 160 -33.80 -4.27 2.26
N GLN A 161 -33.02 -3.28 2.70
CA GLN A 161 -32.64 -3.08 4.10
C GLN A 161 -33.86 -2.69 4.97
N ASP A 162 -34.71 -1.78 4.49
CA ASP A 162 -35.94 -1.32 5.18
C ASP A 162 -36.93 -2.47 5.53
N ARG A 163 -36.74 -3.63 4.93
CA ARG A 163 -37.63 -4.81 4.98
C ARG A 163 -36.91 -6.10 5.33
N SER A 164 -35.62 -6.08 5.60
CA SER A 164 -34.86 -7.28 5.94
C SER A 164 -33.61 -7.00 6.75
N ASP A 165 -33.67 -7.37 8.04
CA ASP A 165 -32.53 -7.32 8.96
C ASP A 165 -31.30 -8.07 8.41
N ILE A 166 -31.50 -9.13 7.61
CA ILE A 166 -30.41 -9.88 6.96
C ILE A 166 -29.61 -8.99 5.99
N VAL A 167 -30.29 -8.14 5.19
CA VAL A 167 -29.62 -7.20 4.28
C VAL A 167 -28.99 -6.07 5.08
N LEU A 168 -29.76 -5.49 6.01
CA LEU A 168 -29.32 -4.39 6.87
C LEU A 168 -28.05 -4.76 7.66
N ASP A 169 -28.00 -5.95 8.26
CA ASP A 169 -26.84 -6.41 9.01
C ASP A 169 -25.63 -6.75 8.13
N PHE A 170 -25.84 -7.30 6.93
CA PHE A 170 -24.74 -7.54 6.00
C PHE A 170 -24.12 -6.21 5.53
N THR A 171 -24.95 -5.23 5.16
CA THR A 171 -24.50 -3.87 4.81
C THR A 171 -23.75 -3.22 5.96
N ARG A 172 -24.30 -3.27 7.19
CA ARG A 172 -23.65 -2.72 8.40
C ARG A 172 -22.29 -3.35 8.67
N ARG A 173 -22.14 -4.67 8.51
CA ARG A 173 -20.83 -5.35 8.62
C ARG A 173 -19.85 -4.82 7.59
N LEU A 174 -20.22 -4.75 6.30
CA LEU A 174 -19.33 -4.26 5.25
C LEU A 174 -18.97 -2.78 5.45
N ARG A 175 -19.93 -1.95 5.87
CA ARG A 175 -19.74 -0.53 6.15
C ARG A 175 -18.83 -0.31 7.37
N ARG A 176 -18.90 -1.17 8.40
CA ARG A 176 -17.95 -1.17 9.52
C ARG A 176 -16.53 -1.52 9.08
N ILE A 177 -16.37 -2.56 8.26
CA ILE A 177 -15.05 -2.91 7.68
C ILE A 177 -14.48 -1.74 6.87
N GLU A 178 -15.29 -1.09 6.04
CA GLU A 178 -14.84 0.09 5.28
C GLU A 178 -14.50 1.27 6.19
N ALA A 179 -15.29 1.55 7.23
CA ALA A 179 -15.01 2.60 8.20
C ALA A 179 -13.69 2.35 8.96
N GLU A 180 -13.42 1.12 9.39
CA GLU A 180 -12.13 0.73 9.97
C GLU A 180 -10.96 0.85 8.98
N VAL A 181 -11.19 0.58 7.68
CA VAL A 181 -10.17 0.77 6.64
C VAL A 181 -9.88 2.26 6.45
N GLN A 182 -10.88 3.13 6.43
CA GLN A 182 -10.70 4.57 6.27
C GLN A 182 -10.23 5.31 7.53
N SER A 183 -10.37 4.71 8.73
CA SER A 183 -10.09 5.38 10.01
C SER A 183 -8.63 5.78 10.21
N TYR A 184 -7.70 5.35 9.34
CA TYR A 184 -6.30 5.82 9.35
C TYR A 184 -6.17 7.34 9.13
N LYS A 185 -7.19 7.96 8.53
CA LYS A 185 -7.28 9.41 8.29
C LYS A 185 -7.55 10.21 9.56
N GLU A 186 -8.29 9.63 10.51
CA GLU A 186 -8.78 10.34 11.71
C GLU A 186 -8.11 9.88 13.00
N LEU A 187 -7.58 8.65 13.05
CA LEU A 187 -6.88 8.10 14.21
C LEU A 187 -5.37 8.33 14.11
N ALA A 188 -4.74 8.62 15.25
CA ALA A 188 -3.28 8.58 15.36
C ALA A 188 -2.75 7.16 15.11
N TYR A 189 -1.55 7.03 14.54
CA TYR A 189 -1.08 5.74 13.99
C TYR A 189 -0.91 4.60 15.00
N LYS A 190 -0.84 4.94 16.29
CA LYS A 190 -0.72 4.00 17.41
C LYS A 190 -2.03 3.23 17.63
N ASP A 191 -3.15 3.92 17.44
CA ASP A 191 -4.51 3.44 17.74
C ASP A 191 -5.16 2.73 16.53
N TRP A 192 -4.45 2.67 15.40
CA TRP A 192 -4.91 1.99 14.19
C TRP A 192 -5.22 0.51 14.44
N THR A 193 -6.29 0.02 13.80
CA THR A 193 -6.61 -1.41 13.67
C THR A 193 -5.73 -2.08 12.59
N ALA A 194 -5.89 -3.39 12.36
CA ALA A 194 -5.29 -4.04 11.19
C ALA A 194 -5.84 -3.47 9.87
N ASN A 195 -7.15 -3.17 9.83
CA ASN A 195 -7.81 -2.55 8.69
C ASN A 195 -7.30 -1.13 8.41
N ALA A 196 -7.14 -0.29 9.43
CA ALA A 196 -6.58 1.06 9.26
C ALA A 196 -5.14 1.02 8.71
N ARG A 197 -4.30 0.08 9.19
CA ARG A 197 -2.96 -0.14 8.60
C ARG A 197 -3.03 -0.51 7.13
N MET A 198 -3.97 -1.36 6.72
CA MET A 198 -4.15 -1.69 5.31
C MET A 198 -4.66 -0.50 4.49
N GLY A 199 -5.59 0.30 5.01
CA GLY A 199 -6.07 1.52 4.36
C GLY A 199 -4.96 2.55 4.10
N PHE A 200 -4.12 2.82 5.10
CA PHE A 200 -2.93 3.65 4.94
C PHE A 200 -1.98 3.11 3.85
N LEU A 201 -1.68 1.81 3.88
CA LEU A 201 -0.80 1.19 2.88
C LEU A 201 -1.42 1.15 1.47
N MET A 202 -2.74 1.07 1.36
CA MET A 202 -3.47 1.21 0.10
C MET A 202 -3.39 2.65 -0.44
N ALA A 203 -3.44 3.66 0.44
CA ALA A 203 -3.24 5.06 0.05
C ALA A 203 -1.80 5.31 -0.46
N LEU A 204 -0.78 4.80 0.23
CA LEU A 204 0.60 4.82 -0.28
C LEU A 204 0.73 4.11 -1.64
N GLN A 205 -0.02 3.03 -1.86
CA GLN A 205 0.01 2.29 -3.12
C GLN A 205 -0.56 3.06 -4.32
N GLN A 206 -1.34 4.12 -4.08
CA GLN A 206 -1.79 5.02 -5.16
C GLN A 206 -0.64 5.89 -5.68
N ALA A 207 0.22 6.39 -4.78
CA ALA A 207 1.42 7.15 -5.14
C ALA A 207 2.56 6.25 -5.66
N PHE A 208 2.63 4.99 -5.19
CA PHE A 208 3.64 4.01 -5.61
C PHE A 208 3.00 2.71 -6.18
N PRO A 209 2.44 2.70 -7.41
CA PRO A 209 1.70 1.55 -7.95
C PRO A 209 2.51 0.26 -8.14
N SER A 210 3.84 0.39 -8.29
CA SER A 210 4.79 -0.72 -8.34
C SER A 210 4.99 -1.41 -6.99
N ALA A 211 4.68 -0.72 -5.88
CA ALA A 211 4.87 -1.22 -4.53
C ALA A 211 4.01 -2.46 -4.24
N ARG A 212 4.49 -3.27 -3.29
CA ARG A 212 3.77 -4.42 -2.78
C ARG A 212 3.75 -4.39 -1.26
N TRP A 213 2.68 -4.91 -0.67
CA TRP A 213 2.55 -5.03 0.78
C TRP A 213 1.95 -6.36 1.18
N ARG A 214 2.29 -6.81 2.40
CA ARG A 214 1.72 -8.01 3.03
C ARG A 214 1.92 -7.96 4.54
N TYR A 215 1.11 -8.72 5.28
CA TYR A 215 1.44 -9.06 6.65
C TYR A 215 2.65 -10.02 6.68
N VAL A 216 3.53 -9.83 7.67
CA VAL A 216 4.73 -10.62 7.93
C VAL A 216 4.71 -11.06 9.39
N ALA A 217 4.28 -12.29 9.62
CA ALA A 217 4.21 -12.89 10.96
C ALA A 217 5.61 -12.98 11.59
N ASN A 218 5.70 -12.74 12.89
CA ASN A 218 6.89 -12.96 13.70
C ASN A 218 6.52 -13.22 15.17
N LYS A 219 7.48 -13.63 16.01
CA LYS A 219 7.26 -13.99 17.43
C LYS A 219 6.70 -12.87 18.32
N GLY A 220 6.63 -11.63 17.84
CA GLY A 220 6.12 -10.45 18.55
C GLY A 220 4.86 -9.84 17.92
N GLY A 221 4.00 -10.64 17.28
CA GLY A 221 2.73 -10.17 16.70
C GLY A 221 2.79 -9.70 15.24
N GLY A 222 3.94 -9.82 14.58
CA GLY A 222 4.09 -9.49 13.16
C GLY A 222 4.12 -7.99 12.84
N LEU A 223 4.05 -7.67 11.55
CA LEU A 223 3.88 -6.31 11.02
C LEU A 223 3.36 -6.36 9.59
N PHE A 224 2.70 -5.31 9.12
CA PHE A 224 2.51 -5.08 7.68
C PHE A 224 3.78 -4.44 7.11
N ALA A 225 4.35 -5.08 6.09
CA ALA A 225 5.50 -4.58 5.35
C ALA A 225 5.04 -4.11 3.97
N PHE A 226 5.29 -2.84 3.63
CA PHE A 226 5.08 -2.25 2.31
C PHE A 226 6.44 -1.94 1.71
N PHE A 227 6.74 -2.45 0.50
CA PHE A 227 8.09 -2.47 -0.07
C PHE A 227 8.11 -2.14 -1.57
N TRP A 228 9.09 -1.32 -1.97
CA TRP A 228 9.30 -0.79 -3.33
C TRP A 228 10.77 -0.38 -3.54
N GLY A 229 11.10 0.35 -4.62
CA GLY A 229 12.45 0.89 -4.84
C GLY A 229 13.57 -0.15 -4.97
N GLY A 230 13.27 -1.34 -5.50
CA GLY A 230 14.21 -2.46 -5.48
C GLY A 230 15.35 -2.36 -6.51
N LYS A 231 16.50 -1.78 -6.13
CA LYS A 231 17.69 -1.59 -6.98
C LYS A 231 18.75 -2.70 -6.76
N LYS A 232 19.38 -3.19 -7.82
CA LYS A 232 20.55 -4.11 -7.74
C LYS A 232 21.82 -3.29 -7.50
N ALA A 233 22.46 -3.47 -6.34
CA ALA A 233 23.53 -2.59 -5.85
C ALA A 233 24.94 -3.24 -5.91
N GLU A 234 25.01 -4.57 -5.86
CA GLU A 234 26.18 -5.39 -6.22
C GLU A 234 25.66 -6.61 -7.00
N GLU A 235 26.53 -7.50 -7.48
CA GLU A 235 26.09 -8.71 -8.20
C GLU A 235 25.10 -9.55 -7.38
N ASP A 236 25.37 -9.67 -6.09
CA ASP A 236 24.71 -10.51 -5.10
C ASP A 236 23.95 -9.69 -4.04
N VAL A 237 23.73 -8.38 -4.26
CA VAL A 237 23.10 -7.46 -3.29
C VAL A 237 22.01 -6.62 -3.92
N LYS A 238 20.83 -6.63 -3.29
CA LYS A 238 19.69 -5.77 -3.63
C LYS A 238 19.37 -4.84 -2.47
N LEU A 239 19.28 -3.53 -2.75
CA LEU A 239 18.69 -2.56 -1.85
C LEU A 239 17.21 -2.36 -2.19
N TYR A 240 16.38 -2.10 -1.20
CA TYR A 240 14.97 -1.74 -1.40
C TYR A 240 14.43 -0.95 -0.20
N LEU A 241 13.33 -0.22 -0.39
CA LEU A 241 12.66 0.51 0.69
C LEU A 241 11.56 -0.33 1.32
N GLN A 242 11.33 -0.13 2.62
CA GLN A 242 10.24 -0.78 3.33
C GLN A 242 9.66 0.10 4.44
N VAL A 243 8.35 0.37 4.38
CA VAL A 243 7.58 0.85 5.54
C VAL A 243 7.19 -0.37 6.38
N GLU A 244 7.49 -0.32 7.66
CA GLU A 244 7.14 -1.33 8.66
C GLU A 244 6.04 -0.77 9.58
N ALA A 245 4.82 -1.28 9.45
CA ALA A 245 3.62 -0.80 10.17
C ALA A 245 3.06 -1.89 11.12
N SER A 246 2.95 -1.56 12.40
CA SER A 246 2.57 -2.47 13.50
C SER A 246 1.87 -1.69 14.62
N THR A 247 1.53 -2.33 15.74
CA THR A 247 1.02 -1.65 16.94
C THR A 247 2.10 -0.80 17.62
N ALA A 248 3.33 -1.32 17.73
CA ALA A 248 4.42 -0.65 18.44
C ALA A 248 5.25 0.33 17.57
N ARG A 249 5.06 0.32 16.24
CA ARG A 249 5.88 1.10 15.30
C ARG A 249 5.21 1.30 13.96
N LEU A 250 5.27 2.53 13.46
CA LEU A 250 5.24 2.89 12.05
C LEU A 250 6.63 3.46 11.71
N GLY A 251 7.29 3.02 10.63
CA GLY A 251 8.66 3.45 10.35
C GLY A 251 9.22 3.05 9.00
N LEU A 252 9.86 3.98 8.30
CA LEU A 252 10.58 3.74 7.05
C LEU A 252 11.96 3.13 7.30
N CYS A 253 12.35 2.23 6.39
CA CYS A 253 13.60 1.48 6.42
C CYS A 253 14.25 1.43 5.03
N VAL A 254 15.57 1.57 4.96
CA VAL A 254 16.33 0.98 3.84
C VAL A 254 16.69 -0.46 4.23
N LYS A 255 16.34 -1.39 3.35
CA LYS A 255 16.56 -2.83 3.49
C LYS A 255 17.61 -3.30 2.51
N LEU A 256 18.33 -4.34 2.90
CA LEU A 256 19.30 -5.07 2.08
C LEU A 256 18.89 -6.53 2.06
N ASP A 257 18.84 -7.15 0.88
CA ASP A 257 18.75 -8.59 0.69
C ASP A 257 19.96 -9.05 -0.15
N THR A 258 20.51 -10.22 0.16
CA THR A 258 21.74 -10.71 -0.51
C THR A 258 21.77 -12.23 -0.63
N THR A 259 22.49 -12.76 -1.62
CA THR A 259 22.81 -14.21 -1.71
C THR A 259 24.14 -14.56 -1.03
N ARG A 260 24.92 -13.58 -0.57
CA ARG A 260 26.17 -13.79 0.20
C ARG A 260 25.89 -14.57 1.48
N LYS A 261 26.78 -15.51 1.82
CA LYS A 261 26.72 -16.27 3.09
C LYS A 261 27.63 -15.69 4.17
N GLU A 262 28.73 -15.07 3.74
CA GLU A 262 29.80 -14.55 4.59
C GLU A 262 29.81 -13.01 4.57
N ASP A 263 30.63 -12.41 5.44
CA ASP A 263 30.81 -10.95 5.56
C ASP A 263 29.55 -10.08 5.71
N LEU A 264 28.39 -10.66 6.01
CA LEU A 264 27.11 -9.95 6.17
C LEU A 264 27.20 -8.77 7.15
N LYS A 265 28.04 -8.85 8.20
CA LYS A 265 28.30 -7.75 9.14
C LYS A 265 29.12 -6.61 8.52
N VAL A 266 30.02 -6.91 7.58
CA VAL A 266 30.84 -5.93 6.83
C VAL A 266 30.01 -5.29 5.72
N LEU A 267 29.31 -6.10 4.93
CA LEU A 267 28.39 -5.65 3.88
C LEU A 267 27.31 -4.70 4.43
N ARG A 268 26.68 -5.05 5.57
CA ARG A 268 25.72 -4.17 6.26
C ARG A 268 26.36 -2.85 6.72
N LYS A 269 27.61 -2.89 7.23
CA LYS A 269 28.35 -1.69 7.64
C LYS A 269 28.72 -0.81 6.44
N LYS A 270 29.07 -1.38 5.28
CA LYS A 270 29.31 -0.66 4.01
C LYS A 270 28.08 0.15 3.64
N TRP A 271 26.95 -0.51 3.42
CA TRP A 271 25.74 0.15 2.95
C TRP A 271 25.13 1.10 4.00
N HIS A 272 25.18 0.76 5.29
CA HIS A 272 24.81 1.69 6.37
C HIS A 272 25.62 3.00 6.31
N LYS A 273 26.94 2.94 6.10
CA LYS A 273 27.79 4.14 5.96
C LYS A 273 27.46 4.95 4.71
N VAL A 274 27.27 4.30 3.56
CA VAL A 274 26.93 4.97 2.28
C VAL A 274 25.60 5.71 2.41
N ILE A 275 24.57 5.07 2.96
CA ILE A 275 23.24 5.67 3.13
C ILE A 275 23.30 6.87 4.10
N LEU A 276 23.96 6.74 5.25
CA LEU A 276 24.08 7.85 6.21
C LEU A 276 24.92 9.04 5.69
N ALA A 277 25.85 8.81 4.76
CA ALA A 277 26.63 9.87 4.14
C ALA A 277 25.87 10.64 3.04
N LEU A 278 24.87 10.00 2.41
CA LEU A 278 24.15 10.55 1.24
C LEU A 278 22.73 11.01 1.56
N ALA A 279 22.11 10.53 2.64
CA ALA A 279 20.78 10.98 3.06
C ALA A 279 20.65 12.50 3.31
N PRO A 280 21.66 13.20 3.89
CA PRO A 280 21.57 14.64 4.10
C PRO A 280 21.47 15.47 2.81
N SER A 281 22.03 15.00 1.67
CA SER A 281 21.91 15.72 0.38
C SER A 281 20.55 15.53 -0.30
N LEU A 282 19.60 14.88 0.36
CA LEU A 282 18.20 14.73 -0.04
C LEU A 282 17.24 15.09 1.12
N GLU A 283 17.75 15.80 2.14
CA GLU A 283 16.98 16.27 3.31
C GLU A 283 16.33 15.12 4.11
N LEU A 284 17.06 14.01 4.29
CA LEU A 284 16.59 12.81 4.98
C LEU A 284 17.40 12.50 6.25
N GLU A 285 16.73 12.30 7.38
CA GLU A 285 17.37 11.93 8.65
C GLU A 285 17.61 10.42 8.78
N ALA A 286 18.52 9.89 7.96
CA ALA A 286 18.93 8.50 8.05
C ALA A 286 19.73 8.20 9.34
N THR A 287 19.32 7.15 10.06
CA THR A 287 19.80 6.74 11.37
C THR A 287 20.13 5.24 11.41
N ARG A 288 20.82 4.82 12.47
CA ARG A 288 21.15 3.41 12.71
C ARG A 288 19.94 2.63 13.24
N PRO A 289 19.56 1.48 12.62
CA PRO A 289 18.48 0.64 13.11
C PRO A 289 18.80 0.05 14.51
N SER A 290 17.78 0.02 15.38
CA SER A 290 17.90 -0.53 16.74
C SER A 290 18.33 -2.01 16.77
N LYS A 291 17.84 -2.83 15.82
CA LYS A 291 18.26 -4.22 15.61
C LYS A 291 19.15 -4.35 14.38
N PHE A 292 20.46 -4.35 14.58
CA PHE A 292 21.47 -4.39 13.52
C PHE A 292 21.91 -5.84 13.22
N GLY A 293 20.95 -6.67 12.76
CA GLY A 293 21.10 -8.12 12.54
C GLY A 293 21.84 -8.52 11.26
N SER A 294 22.22 -9.79 11.14
CA SER A 294 23.05 -10.34 10.03
C SER A 294 22.48 -11.62 9.41
N GLY A 295 21.17 -11.63 9.11
CA GLY A 295 20.55 -12.65 8.25
C GLY A 295 20.52 -12.19 6.79
N LYS A 296 20.03 -13.06 5.88
CA LYS A 296 19.94 -12.80 4.42
C LYS A 296 19.33 -11.43 4.08
N THR A 297 18.20 -11.12 4.73
CA THR A 297 17.49 -9.84 4.61
C THR A 297 17.65 -9.06 5.91
N MET A 298 18.05 -7.79 5.83
CA MET A 298 18.39 -6.96 6.99
C MET A 298 18.06 -5.49 6.77
N THR A 299 17.84 -4.73 7.85
CA THR A 299 17.72 -3.26 7.78
C THR A 299 19.12 -2.63 7.88
N VAL A 300 19.45 -1.72 6.96
CA VAL A 300 20.73 -0.98 6.93
C VAL A 300 20.58 0.46 7.43
N ALA A 301 19.41 1.09 7.26
CA ALA A 301 19.10 2.41 7.81
C ALA A 301 17.61 2.54 8.15
N THR A 302 17.29 3.47 9.06
CA THR A 302 15.94 3.91 9.42
C THR A 302 15.85 5.42 9.34
N PHE A 303 14.67 5.98 9.14
CA PHE A 303 14.47 7.44 9.01
C PHE A 303 13.83 7.98 10.31
N ARG A 304 14.34 9.07 10.87
CA ARG A 304 13.83 9.68 12.14
C ARG A 304 12.61 10.59 11.87
N ASP A 305 12.70 11.29 10.75
CA ASP A 305 11.73 12.10 10.03
C ASP A 305 10.48 11.32 9.53
N PHE A 306 10.35 10.02 9.84
CA PHE A 306 9.19 9.20 9.48
C PHE A 306 8.56 8.51 10.70
N PRO A 307 7.23 8.53 10.87
CA PRO A 307 6.23 9.19 10.01
C PRO A 307 6.17 10.70 10.22
N ILE A 308 5.83 11.44 9.17
CA ILE A 308 5.40 12.84 9.30
C ILE A 308 3.96 12.85 9.81
N LEU A 309 3.69 13.66 10.82
CA LEU A 309 2.41 13.73 11.52
C LEU A 309 1.87 15.17 11.56
N ASP A 310 0.55 15.30 11.58
CA ASP A 310 -0.12 16.57 11.84
C ASP A 310 -0.12 16.93 13.35
N ALA A 311 -0.68 18.10 13.68
CA ALA A 311 -0.82 18.58 15.06
C ALA A 311 -1.75 17.70 15.93
N GLN A 312 -2.48 16.75 15.35
CA GLN A 312 -3.35 15.79 16.02
C GLN A 312 -2.69 14.39 16.12
N GLY A 313 -1.47 14.21 15.61
CA GLY A 313 -0.75 12.92 15.62
C GLY A 313 -1.21 11.92 14.56
N ARG A 314 -2.03 12.37 13.59
CA ARG A 314 -2.47 11.62 12.41
C ARG A 314 -1.41 11.73 11.32
N VAL A 315 -1.43 10.85 10.32
CA VAL A 315 -0.38 10.81 9.28
C VAL A 315 -0.64 11.81 8.15
N ASP A 316 0.36 12.62 7.81
CA ASP A 316 0.32 13.43 6.60
C ASP A 316 0.74 12.56 5.40
N VAL A 317 -0.24 12.05 4.64
CA VAL A 317 0.02 11.16 3.50
C VAL A 317 0.77 11.88 2.36
N PRO A 318 0.40 13.11 1.92
CA PRO A 318 1.19 13.85 0.94
C PRO A 318 2.68 14.03 1.31
N MET A 319 2.98 14.49 2.54
CA MET A 319 4.35 14.70 3.00
C MET A 319 5.10 13.38 3.19
N ILE A 320 4.43 12.32 3.66
CA ILE A 320 5.00 10.97 3.69
C ILE A 320 5.37 10.48 2.28
N CYS A 321 4.53 10.75 1.27
CA CYS A 321 4.82 10.37 -0.11
C CYS A 321 5.99 11.14 -0.71
N ASP A 322 6.15 12.43 -0.42
CA ASP A 322 7.36 13.20 -0.78
C ASP A 322 8.63 12.58 -0.16
N LEU A 323 8.63 12.37 1.17
CA LEU A 323 9.76 11.77 1.88
C LEU A 323 10.10 10.38 1.31
N MET A 324 9.09 9.58 0.98
CA MET A 324 9.25 8.28 0.34
C MET A 324 9.84 8.37 -1.08
N GLY A 325 9.50 9.41 -1.85
CA GLY A 325 10.09 9.69 -3.16
C GLY A 325 11.56 10.11 -3.05
N ARG A 326 11.88 11.02 -2.12
CA ARG A 326 13.28 11.40 -1.81
C ARG A 326 14.10 10.20 -1.32
N ALA A 327 13.50 9.32 -0.52
CA ALA A 327 14.14 8.07 -0.08
C ALA A 327 14.34 7.07 -1.23
N GLU A 328 13.53 7.08 -2.29
CA GLU A 328 13.72 6.24 -3.48
C GLU A 328 14.88 6.76 -4.33
N ASN A 329 14.95 8.08 -4.55
CA ASN A 329 16.10 8.76 -5.18
C ASN A 329 17.42 8.49 -4.42
N LEU A 330 17.39 8.44 -3.08
CA LEU A 330 18.56 8.09 -2.27
C LEU A 330 19.18 6.75 -2.66
N LEU A 331 18.39 5.77 -3.13
CA LEU A 331 18.95 4.49 -3.60
C LEU A 331 19.72 4.65 -4.92
N ASP A 332 19.23 5.46 -5.86
CA ASP A 332 19.94 5.73 -7.12
C ASP A 332 21.23 6.53 -6.87
N VAL A 333 21.21 7.52 -5.97
CA VAL A 333 22.41 8.25 -5.54
C VAL A 333 23.42 7.30 -4.85
N CYS A 334 22.95 6.36 -4.02
CA CYS A 334 23.80 5.32 -3.42
C CYS A 334 24.47 4.43 -4.47
N LEU A 335 23.73 3.99 -5.51
CA LEU A 335 24.28 3.21 -6.61
C LEU A 335 25.34 4.00 -7.39
N ALA A 336 25.02 5.23 -7.81
CA ALA A 336 25.93 6.11 -8.54
C ALA A 336 27.23 6.39 -7.78
N HIS A 337 27.14 6.58 -6.46
CA HIS A 337 28.32 6.74 -5.59
C HIS A 337 29.22 5.49 -5.57
N THR A 338 28.66 4.28 -5.67
CA THR A 338 29.46 3.04 -5.70
C THR A 338 30.02 2.65 -7.08
N VAL A 339 29.53 3.24 -8.16
CA VAL A 339 30.06 3.02 -9.53
C VAL A 339 31.25 3.94 -9.83
N ARG A 340 31.30 5.13 -9.23
CA ARG A 340 32.48 6.00 -9.35
C ARG A 340 33.66 5.37 -8.58
N PRO A 341 34.84 5.20 -9.20
CA PRO A 341 36.06 4.89 -8.45
C PRO A 341 36.32 5.95 -7.38
N ARG A 342 36.97 5.55 -6.29
CA ARG A 342 37.69 6.51 -5.46
C ARG A 342 38.94 6.96 -6.23
N GLU A 343 38.78 7.99 -7.05
CA GLU A 343 39.93 8.83 -7.38
C GLU A 343 40.52 9.33 -6.06
N ALA A 344 41.81 9.09 -5.86
CA ALA A 344 42.48 9.45 -4.62
C ALA A 344 42.63 10.97 -4.58
N THR A 345 41.89 11.63 -3.68
CA THR A 345 42.08 13.05 -3.36
C THR A 345 43.34 13.27 -2.53
N GLU A 346 44.49 12.89 -3.09
CA GLU A 346 45.78 13.44 -2.69
C GLU A 346 45.81 14.92 -3.08
N LEU A 347 45.42 15.78 -2.14
CA LEU A 347 45.67 17.21 -2.22
C LEU A 347 47.19 17.43 -2.32
N PRO A 348 47.71 18.03 -3.41
CA PRO A 348 49.15 18.24 -3.56
C PRO A 348 49.66 19.22 -2.51
N CYS A 349 50.39 18.72 -1.50
CA CYS A 349 51.02 19.57 -0.51
C CYS A 349 52.10 20.45 -1.20
N PRO A 350 52.01 21.79 -1.16
CA PRO A 350 52.95 22.66 -1.86
C PRO A 350 54.35 22.59 -1.24
N ARG A 351 55.26 21.80 -1.86
CA ARG A 351 56.69 21.83 -1.52
C ARG A 351 57.30 23.17 -1.93
N LEU A 352 57.40 24.09 -0.97
CA LEU A 352 58.25 25.28 -1.07
C LEU A 352 59.69 24.87 -1.39
N ARG A 353 60.15 25.15 -2.62
CA ARG A 353 61.58 25.14 -2.95
C ARG A 353 62.19 26.45 -2.51
N LEU A 354 62.89 26.44 -1.37
CA LEU A 354 63.89 27.45 -1.06
C LEU A 354 65.03 27.35 -2.10
N LEU A 355 65.21 28.41 -2.88
CA LEU A 355 66.39 28.65 -3.70
C LEU A 355 67.24 29.71 -2.99
N GLU A 356 68.42 29.33 -2.50
CA GLU A 356 69.39 30.31 -1.99
C GLU A 356 69.96 31.15 -3.13
N ILE A 357 69.78 32.47 -3.07
CA ILE A 357 70.67 33.43 -3.72
C ILE A 357 71.10 34.46 -2.67
N ARG A 358 72.41 34.56 -2.45
CA ARG A 358 73.04 35.53 -1.53
C ARG A 358 73.45 36.81 -2.29
N SER A 359 73.87 37.85 -1.54
CA SER A 359 74.37 39.16 -1.99
C SER A 359 73.27 40.22 -2.20
N ARG A 360 73.35 41.46 -1.68
CA ARG A 360 74.30 42.15 -0.75
C ARG A 360 73.58 43.39 -0.15
N ARG A 361 74.02 43.86 1.03
CA ARG A 361 74.00 45.23 1.64
C ARG A 361 72.88 46.23 1.19
N SER A 362 72.24 47.02 2.06
CA SER A 362 72.79 47.76 3.23
C SER A 362 71.73 48.21 4.27
N LYS A 363 72.21 48.77 5.39
CA LYS A 363 71.43 49.39 6.50
C LYS A 363 70.50 50.54 6.04
N VAL A 364 69.36 50.71 6.73
CA VAL A 364 68.92 51.92 7.49
C VAL A 364 68.07 51.42 8.70
N ASP A 365 67.83 52.27 9.70
CA ASP A 365 67.21 51.97 11.02
C ASP A 365 65.98 52.90 11.27
N LEU A 366 65.38 52.85 12.48
CA LEU A 366 64.46 53.82 13.14
C LEU A 366 62.93 53.60 13.10
N SER A 367 62.44 52.97 14.18
CA SER A 367 61.59 53.56 15.25
C SER A 367 60.08 53.91 15.09
N MET A 368 59.28 53.31 16.00
CA MET A 368 58.31 53.96 16.93
C MET A 368 56.92 54.48 16.44
N ILE A 369 56.03 54.66 17.43
CA ILE A 369 54.68 55.31 17.43
C ILE A 369 53.53 54.48 16.80
N GLY A 370 52.33 54.35 17.38
CA GLY A 370 51.87 54.67 18.74
C GLY A 370 50.34 54.88 18.89
N GLN A 371 49.73 54.32 19.96
CA GLN A 371 48.34 54.59 20.47
C GLN A 371 47.18 54.09 19.54
N ARG A 372 45.98 53.64 19.97
CA ARG A 372 44.94 54.04 20.98
C ARG A 372 44.31 55.42 20.66
N ALA A 373 43.00 55.69 20.74
CA ALA A 373 41.73 54.93 20.88
C ALA A 373 40.53 55.94 20.58
N CYS A 374 39.21 55.74 20.70
CA CYS A 374 38.31 54.64 21.12
C CYS A 374 36.80 54.95 20.79
N TYR A 375 35.92 53.94 20.92
CA TYR A 375 34.49 54.02 21.39
C TYR A 375 33.29 54.54 20.52
N ARG A 376 32.16 53.83 20.71
CA ARG A 376 30.70 54.21 20.79
C ARG A 376 29.77 54.26 19.55
N HIS A 377 28.75 53.39 19.63
CA HIS A 377 27.38 53.44 19.06
C HIS A 377 26.38 54.10 20.05
N PRO A 378 25.06 54.26 19.73
CA PRO A 378 24.38 54.17 18.44
C PRO A 378 23.89 55.58 17.99
N PRO A 379 22.62 56.09 18.09
CA PRO A 379 21.33 55.53 18.54
C PRO A 379 20.43 55.07 17.36
N ILE A 380 19.10 55.24 17.45
CA ILE A 380 18.05 54.91 16.46
C ILE A 380 17.20 56.17 16.22
N VAL A 381 16.63 56.34 15.01
CA VAL A 381 15.38 57.11 14.79
C VAL A 381 14.49 56.34 13.81
N ASP A 382 13.21 56.26 14.13
CA ASP A 382 12.11 55.71 13.31
C ASP A 382 11.30 56.88 12.73
N ASN A 383 10.67 56.72 11.56
CA ASN A 383 9.57 57.60 11.16
C ASN A 383 8.66 57.00 10.08
N SER A 384 7.37 57.26 10.21
CA SER A 384 6.28 56.59 9.49
C SER A 384 5.56 57.46 8.47
N ALA A 385 4.91 56.78 7.52
CA ALA A 385 3.72 57.20 6.76
C ALA A 385 3.82 58.35 5.74
N LEU A 386 3.33 58.07 4.53
CA LEU A 386 2.31 58.87 3.85
C LEU A 386 1.57 57.97 2.83
N GLU A 387 0.30 58.28 2.56
CA GLU A 387 -0.64 57.50 1.74
C GLU A 387 -0.96 58.23 0.40
N ILE A 388 -1.86 57.65 -0.40
CA ILE A 388 -2.56 58.24 -1.57
C ILE A 388 -1.67 58.32 -2.83
N GLU A 389 -2.07 57.88 -4.03
CA GLU A 389 -3.38 57.45 -4.57
C GLU A 389 -3.57 55.93 -4.73
#